data_AF-A0A1I2HNQ2-F1
#
_entry.id   AF-A0A1I2HNQ2-F1
#
_cell.length_a   1.000
_cell.length_b   1.000
_cell.length_c   1.000
_cell.angle_alpha   90.00
_cell.angle_beta   90.00
_cell.angle_gamma   90.00
#
_symmetry.space_group_name_H-M   'P 1'
#
loop_
_entity.id
_entity.type
_entity.pdbx_description
1 polymer ?
#
loop_
_entity_poly.entity_id
_entity_poly.type
_entity_poly.pdbx_seq_one_letter_code
_entity_poly.pdbx_strand_id
1 'polypeptide(L)'
;MTSPRRAASSRTTDRRPEARNARNTAPQFDAPLTLWQTIVSVAASFFGVQSSQNRQRDFTRGKAGHFIVVGLIMTALFVLAVGLAVRLVLRHAGL
;
A
#
# COMPACT_ATOMS: atom_id res chain seq x y z
N MET A 1 -43.64 -64.33 -8.73
CA MET A 1 -43.54 -64.52 -7.28
C MET A 1 -42.09 -64.89 -7.00
N THR A 2 -41.22 -64.11 -6.37
CA THR A 2 -41.37 -63.08 -5.34
C THR A 2 -40.19 -62.10 -5.42
N SER A 3 -40.46 -60.80 -5.34
CA SER A 3 -39.53 -59.88 -4.66
C SER A 3 -39.61 -60.16 -3.16
N PRO A 4 -38.50 -60.10 -2.41
CA PRO A 4 -38.17 -58.89 -1.63
C PRO A 4 -36.63 -58.69 -1.57
N ARG A 5 -36.01 -57.58 -1.16
CA ARG A 5 -36.23 -56.76 0.03
C ARG A 5 -35.37 -55.49 -0.09
N ARG A 6 -35.97 -54.36 0.30
CA ARG A 6 -35.43 -53.00 0.32
C ARG A 6 -34.70 -52.75 1.65
N ALA A 7 -33.48 -52.19 1.61
CA ALA A 7 -32.85 -51.44 2.72
C ALA A 7 -31.66 -50.65 2.10
N ALA A 8 -31.81 -49.37 1.77
CA ALA A 8 -31.72 -48.23 2.68
C ALA A 8 -30.31 -48.01 3.26
N SER A 9 -29.80 -46.78 3.06
CA SER A 9 -28.78 -46.08 3.86
C SER A 9 -27.32 -46.09 3.37
N SER A 10 -26.99 -45.07 2.56
CA SER A 10 -25.97 -44.07 2.94
C SER A 10 -26.05 -42.88 1.98
N ARG A 11 -27.08 -42.08 2.19
CA ARG A 11 -27.19 -40.71 1.68
C ARG A 11 -26.27 -39.84 2.56
N THR A 12 -24.96 -39.82 2.31
CA THR A 12 -24.02 -38.87 2.95
C THR A 12 -22.77 -38.64 2.09
N THR A 13 -22.96 -37.96 0.96
CA THR A 13 -22.02 -36.92 0.52
C THR A 13 -22.85 -35.66 0.28
N ASP A 14 -23.49 -35.22 1.37
CA ASP A 14 -23.98 -33.86 1.54
C ASP A 14 -22.77 -32.93 1.76
N ARG A 15 -22.84 -31.76 1.14
CA ARG A 15 -21.99 -30.56 1.28
C ARG A 15 -20.60 -30.54 0.63
N ARG A 16 -20.55 -30.00 -0.58
CA ARG A 16 -19.93 -28.68 -0.87
C ARG A 16 -19.82 -28.46 -2.38
N PRO A 17 -20.49 -27.44 -2.92
CA PRO A 17 -19.83 -26.56 -3.87
C PRO A 17 -19.50 -25.27 -3.15
N GLU A 18 -18.23 -24.92 -3.22
CA GLU A 18 -17.50 -23.80 -2.62
C GLU A 18 -17.96 -22.42 -3.13
N ALA A 19 -19.19 -22.32 -3.64
CA ALA A 19 -19.77 -21.16 -4.30
C ALA A 19 -20.21 -20.05 -3.33
N ARG A 20 -20.07 -20.23 -2.01
CA ARG A 20 -20.38 -19.18 -1.02
C ARG A 20 -19.19 -18.26 -0.72
N ASN A 21 -17.95 -18.69 -1.01
CA ASN A 21 -16.76 -17.86 -0.78
C ASN A 21 -16.38 -16.96 -1.97
N ALA A 22 -16.99 -17.14 -3.14
CA ALA A 22 -16.76 -16.28 -4.30
C ALA A 22 -17.54 -14.94 -4.26
N ARG A 23 -18.41 -14.73 -3.25
CA ARG A 23 -19.21 -13.50 -3.12
C ARG A 23 -18.51 -12.36 -2.37
N ASN A 24 -17.32 -12.60 -1.81
CA ASN A 24 -16.59 -11.60 -1.03
C ASN A 24 -15.50 -10.86 -1.85
N THR A 25 -15.46 -11.06 -3.16
CA THR A 25 -14.53 -10.40 -4.09
C THR A 25 -15.25 -9.44 -5.03
N ALA A 26 -16.27 -8.74 -4.54
CA ALA A 26 -16.81 -7.61 -5.28
C ALA A 26 -15.73 -6.52 -5.35
N PRO A 27 -15.33 -6.08 -6.55
CA PRO A 27 -14.46 -4.92 -6.69
C PRO A 27 -15.14 -3.73 -5.98
N GLN A 28 -14.48 -3.16 -4.97
CA GLN A 28 -14.88 -1.84 -4.48
C GLN A 28 -14.69 -0.89 -5.65
N PHE A 29 -15.78 -0.25 -6.08
CA PHE A 29 -15.81 0.69 -7.20
C PHE A 29 -14.64 1.68 -7.13
N ASP A 30 -13.76 1.60 -8.12
CA ASP A 30 -12.68 2.56 -8.40
C ASP A 30 -13.30 3.89 -8.84
N ALA A 31 -13.88 4.64 -7.89
CA ALA A 31 -14.24 6.02 -8.17
C ALA A 31 -12.93 6.76 -8.53
N PRO A 32 -12.86 7.43 -9.70
CA PRO A 32 -11.66 8.13 -10.10
C PRO A 32 -11.28 9.15 -9.03
N LEU A 33 -10.00 9.15 -8.66
CA LEU A 33 -9.46 10.10 -7.69
C LEU A 33 -9.85 11.52 -8.13
N THR A 34 -10.52 12.23 -7.23
CA THR A 34 -10.78 13.66 -7.43
C THR A 34 -9.46 14.41 -7.57
N LEU A 35 -9.46 15.54 -8.28
CA LEU A 35 -8.25 16.37 -8.46
C LEU A 35 -7.58 16.70 -7.13
N TRP A 36 -8.39 16.91 -6.09
CA TRP A 36 -7.90 17.14 -4.73
C TRP A 36 -7.21 15.91 -4.12
N GLN A 37 -7.79 14.71 -4.26
CA GLN A 37 -7.17 13.47 -3.80
C GLN A 37 -5.86 13.18 -4.55
N THR A 38 -5.79 13.51 -5.83
CA THR A 38 -4.57 13.40 -6.63
C THR A 38 -3.48 14.35 -6.11
N ILE A 39 -3.80 15.62 -5.80
CA ILE A 39 -2.86 16.56 -5.19
C ILE A 39 -2.37 16.07 -3.83
N VAL A 40 -3.27 15.54 -3.01
CA VAL A 40 -2.95 14.98 -1.69
C VAL A 40 -2.06 13.73 -1.81
N SER A 41 -2.30 12.87 -2.80
CA SER A 41 -1.50 11.68 -3.05
C SER A 41 -0.09 12.04 -3.55
N VAL A 42 -0.03 13.01 -4.48
CA VAL A 42 1.20 13.58 -4.99
C VAL A 42 2.00 14.22 -3.84
N ALA A 43 1.38 15.02 -2.98
CA ALA A 43 2.02 15.57 -1.78
C ALA A 43 2.53 14.47 -0.83
N ALA A 44 1.72 13.44 -0.54
CA ALA A 44 2.10 12.33 0.34
C ALA A 44 3.32 11.54 -0.18
N SER A 45 3.50 11.48 -1.50
CA SER A 45 4.68 10.83 -2.12
C SER A 45 5.97 11.64 -2.00
N PHE A 46 5.91 12.96 -1.82
CA PHE A 46 7.10 13.79 -1.59
C PHE A 46 7.70 13.62 -0.18
N PHE A 47 6.93 13.08 0.78
CA PHE A 47 7.37 12.91 2.17
C PHE A 47 8.09 11.56 2.45
N GLY A 48 8.46 10.80 1.42
CA GLY A 48 9.38 9.67 1.59
C GLY A 48 8.73 8.34 1.99
N VAL A 49 7.47 8.09 1.62
CA VAL A 49 6.84 6.77 1.82
C VAL A 49 7.44 5.77 0.83
N GLN A 50 8.61 5.24 1.20
CA GLN A 50 9.18 4.08 0.56
C GLN A 50 8.24 2.89 0.85
N SER A 51 7.70 2.34 -0.24
CA SER A 51 6.94 1.09 -0.25
C SER A 51 7.58 0.05 0.65
N SER A 52 6.78 -0.69 1.41
CA SER A 52 7.23 -1.74 2.35
C SER A 52 8.17 -2.74 1.69
N GLN A 53 8.03 -2.96 0.38
CA GLN A 53 8.87 -3.82 -0.42
C GLN A 53 10.31 -3.28 -0.57
N ASN A 54 10.46 -1.97 -0.70
CA ASN A 54 11.77 -1.31 -0.75
C ASN A 54 12.47 -1.39 0.60
N ARG A 55 11.73 -1.15 1.69
CA ARG A 55 12.22 -1.36 3.06
C ARG A 55 12.69 -2.79 3.30
N GLN A 56 11.90 -3.80 2.92
CA GLN A 56 12.28 -5.20 3.17
C GLN A 56 13.60 -5.58 2.48
N ARG A 57 13.82 -5.12 1.24
CA ARG A 57 15.06 -5.36 0.49
C ARG A 57 16.26 -4.64 1.12
N ASP A 58 16.03 -3.40 1.52
CA ASP A 58 17.00 -2.50 2.14
C ASP A 58 17.44 -3.01 3.54
N PHE A 59 16.52 -3.60 4.30
CA PHE A 59 16.81 -4.24 5.60
C PHE A 59 17.42 -5.65 5.47
N THR A 60 17.18 -6.36 4.36
CA THR A 60 17.72 -7.72 4.17
C THR A 60 19.15 -7.70 3.59
N ARG A 61 19.50 -6.67 2.82
CA ARG A 61 20.80 -6.56 2.12
C ARG A 61 21.69 -5.43 2.64
N GLY A 62 21.13 -4.40 3.28
CA GLY A 62 21.84 -3.20 3.70
C GLY A 62 21.99 -3.07 5.22
N LYS A 63 23.10 -2.49 5.67
CA LYS A 63 23.32 -2.13 7.09
C LYS A 63 22.54 -0.85 7.40
N ALA A 64 21.78 -0.84 8.50
CA ALA A 64 20.97 0.30 8.96
C ALA A 64 21.72 1.65 8.95
N GLY A 65 23.02 1.64 9.23
CA GLY A 65 23.86 2.85 9.22
C GLY A 65 23.89 3.60 7.88
N HIS A 66 23.80 2.92 6.74
CA HIS A 66 23.80 3.60 5.43
C HIS A 66 22.52 4.41 5.22
N PHE A 67 21.37 3.88 5.67
CA PHE A 67 20.09 4.59 5.59
C PHE A 67 20.07 5.84 6.48
N ILE A 68 20.67 5.76 7.66
CA ILE A 68 20.78 6.90 8.58
C ILE A 68 21.65 8.01 7.99
N VAL A 69 22.81 7.66 7.44
CA VAL A 69 23.73 8.65 6.84
C VAL A 69 23.07 9.33 5.63
N VAL A 70 22.46 8.54 4.73
CA VAL A 70 21.75 9.08 3.56
C VAL A 70 20.56 9.96 3.98
N GLY A 71 19.79 9.54 4.99
CA GLY A 71 18.68 10.32 5.54
C GLY A 71 19.12 11.65 6.15
N LEU A 72 20.25 11.67 6.87
CA LEU A 72 20.83 12.90 7.42
C LEU A 72 21.30 13.85 6.31
N ILE A 73 21.95 13.33 5.27
CA ILE A 73 22.38 14.13 4.12
C ILE A 73 21.16 14.72 3.41
N MET A 74 20.13 13.92 3.14
CA MET A 74 18.87 14.39 2.53
C MET A 74 18.19 15.47 3.36
N THR A 75 18.15 15.30 4.69
CA THR A 75 17.57 16.29 5.61
C THR A 75 18.36 17.59 5.58
N ALA A 76 19.69 17.52 5.60
CA ALA A 76 20.54 18.71 5.53
C ALA A 76 20.34 19.47 4.20
N LEU A 77 20.27 18.75 3.08
CA LEU A 77 20.00 19.34 1.76
C LEU A 77 18.62 20.01 1.71
N PHE A 78 17.60 19.39 2.30
CA PHE A 78 16.25 19.97 2.38
C PHE A 78 16.25 21.28 3.18
N VAL A 79 16.90 21.31 4.35
CA VAL A 79 17.00 22.51 5.18
C VAL A 79 17.74 23.63 4.43
N LEU A 80 18.83 23.32 3.73
CA LEU A 80 19.54 24.28 2.90
C LEU A 80 18.68 24.83 1.77
N ALA A 81 17.92 23.97 1.09
CA ALA A 81 17.02 24.37 0.02
C ALA A 81 15.94 25.35 0.53
N VAL A 82 15.33 25.05 1.68
CA VAL A 82 14.35 25.95 2.33
C VAL A 82 15.01 27.27 2.73
N GLY A 83 16.21 27.23 3.34
CA GLY A 83 16.94 28.43 3.72
C GLY A 83 17.31 29.32 2.52
N LEU A 84 17.69 28.71 1.40
CA LEU A 84 17.98 29.43 0.15
C LEU A 84 16.72 30.04 -0.45
N ALA A 85 15.60 29.30 -0.44
CA ALA A 85 14.30 29.82 -0.87
C ALA A 85 13.89 31.04 -0.04
N VAL A 86 14.03 30.98 1.28
CA VAL A 86 13.75 32.12 2.18
C VAL A 86 14.65 33.30 1.84
N ARG A 87 15.96 33.08 1.67
CA ARG A 87 16.89 34.15 1.29
C ARG A 87 16.53 34.80 -0.04
N LEU A 88 16.11 34.02 -1.02
CA LEU A 88 15.64 34.55 -2.31
C LEU A 88 14.40 35.41 -2.13
N VAL A 89 13.41 34.93 -1.36
CA VAL A 89 12.18 35.67 -1.08
C VAL A 89 12.48 36.98 -0.34
N LEU A 90 13.35 36.97 0.67
CA LEU A 90 13.74 38.19 1.41
C LEU A 90 14.43 39.20 0.49
N ARG A 91 15.35 38.73 -0.36
CA ARG A 91 16.02 39.58 -1.37
C ARG A 91 15.01 40.22 -2.34
N HIS A 92 13.98 39.48 -2.75
CA HIS A 92 12.91 40.01 -3.60
C HIS A 92 11.95 40.94 -2.84
N ALA A 93 11.80 40.76 -1.53
CA ALA A 93 11.00 41.62 -0.66
C ALA A 93 11.72 42.93 -0.27
N GLY A 94 12.98 43.11 -0.67
CA GLY A 94 13.76 44.32 -0.39
C GLY A 94 14.37 44.37 1.01
N LEU A 95 14.49 43.21 1.68
CA LEU A 95 15.17 43.03 2.96
C LEU A 95 16.62 42.56 2.76
#